data_AF-A0A916XEE0-F1
#
_entry.id   AF-A0A916XEE0-F1
#
_cell.length_a   1.000
_cell.length_b   1.000
_cell.length_c   1.000
_cell.angle_alpha   90.00
_cell.angle_beta   90.00
_cell.angle_gamma   90.00
#
_symmetry.space_group_name_H-M   'P 1'
#
loop_
_entity.id
_entity.type
_entity.pdbx_description
1 polymer ?
#
loop_
_entity_poly.entity_id
_entity_poly.type
_entity_poly.pdbx_seq_one_letter_code
_entity_poly.pdbx_strand_id
1 'polypeptide(L)'
;MDKQQILISMDGKGRATDNIWIERFWKSIKYDYIYLNPCDNGTDLLEGVAEYINYYHTKTHHTTKQTPNNRYKESVAQKAA
;
A
#
# COMPACT_ATOMS: atom_id res chain seq x y z
N MET A 1 5.81 -11.91 18.04
CA MET A 1 4.56 -12.00 17.25
C MET A 1 3.37 -12.35 18.14
N ASP A 2 3.53 -13.28 19.10
CA ASP A 2 2.47 -13.61 20.09
C ASP A 2 2.01 -12.43 20.97
N LYS A 3 2.87 -11.42 21.19
CA LYS A 3 2.53 -10.22 21.97
C LYS A 3 1.47 -9.32 21.31
N GLN A 4 1.20 -9.46 20.02
CA GLN A 4 0.23 -8.63 19.30
C GLN A 4 -0.97 -9.43 18.76
N GLN A 5 -1.07 -10.73 19.09
CA GLN A 5 -2.14 -11.61 18.62
C GLN A 5 -2.37 -11.58 17.09
N ILE A 6 -1.31 -11.34 16.32
CA ILE A 6 -1.38 -11.34 14.84
C ILE A 6 -1.30 -12.78 14.36
N LEU A 7 -2.38 -13.26 13.71
CA LEU A 7 -2.41 -14.56 13.06
C LEU A 7 -1.65 -14.50 11.73
N ILE A 8 -0.70 -15.42 11.53
CA ILE A 8 -0.02 -15.60 10.25
C ILE A 8 -0.87 -16.57 9.41
N SER A 9 -1.58 -16.04 8.42
CA SER A 9 -2.25 -16.88 7.43
C SER A 9 -1.22 -17.35 6.39
N MET A 10 -0.98 -18.66 6.33
CA MET A 10 -0.11 -19.30 5.32
C MET A 10 -0.89 -20.16 4.32
N ASP A 11 -2.22 -20.19 4.41
CA ASP A 11 -3.11 -21.14 3.71
C ASP A 11 -3.06 -21.02 2.17
N GLY A 12 -2.48 -19.94 1.66
CA GLY A 12 -2.35 -19.66 0.24
C GLY A 12 -0.92 -19.46 -0.26
N LYS A 13 0.08 -20.11 0.35
CA LYS A 13 1.47 -20.07 -0.16
C LYS A 13 1.51 -20.41 -1.66
N GLY A 14 1.84 -19.41 -2.49
CA GLY A 14 1.87 -19.53 -3.97
C GLY A 14 0.58 -19.15 -4.70
N ARG A 15 -0.47 -18.68 -4.00
CA ARG A 15 -1.69 -18.17 -4.62
C ARG A 15 -1.50 -16.75 -5.12
N ALA A 16 -1.70 -16.56 -6.42
CA ALA A 16 -1.67 -15.23 -7.05
C ALA A 16 -2.68 -14.26 -6.43
N THR A 17 -3.82 -14.74 -5.93
CA THR A 17 -4.87 -13.90 -5.33
C THR A 17 -4.45 -13.18 -4.05
N ASP A 18 -3.53 -13.77 -3.31
CA ASP A 18 -3.16 -13.24 -1.99
C ASP A 18 -2.14 -12.12 -2.15
N ASN A 19 -1.31 -12.22 -3.19
CA ASN A 19 -0.29 -11.22 -3.52
C ASN A 19 -0.76 -10.16 -4.52
N ILE A 20 -1.87 -10.38 -5.25
CA ILE A 20 -2.26 -9.49 -6.36
C ILE A 20 -2.42 -8.02 -5.95
N TRP A 21 -2.89 -7.77 -4.72
CA TRP A 21 -3.08 -6.41 -4.21
C TRP A 21 -1.75 -5.71 -3.94
N ILE A 22 -0.80 -6.40 -3.31
CA ILE A 22 0.53 -5.83 -3.02
C ILE A 22 1.34 -5.66 -4.31
N GLU A 23 1.23 -6.59 -5.26
CA GLU A 23 1.86 -6.49 -6.58
C GLU A 23 1.32 -5.29 -7.37
N ARG A 24 0.00 -5.10 -7.39
CA ARG A 24 -0.63 -3.94 -8.04
C ARG A 24 -0.19 -2.62 -7.42
N PHE A 25 -0.11 -2.57 -6.08
CA PHE A 25 0.38 -1.40 -5.36
C PHE A 25 1.82 -1.05 -5.77
N TRP A 26 2.73 -2.03 -5.75
CA TRP A 26 4.11 -1.81 -6.17
C TRP A 26 4.23 -1.46 -7.65
N LYS A 27 3.38 -2.03 -8.52
CA LYS A 27 3.33 -1.65 -9.92
C LYS A 27 2.98 -0.17 -10.08
N SER A 28 1.97 0.33 -9.37
CA SER A 28 1.63 1.77 -9.40
C SER A 28 2.80 2.64 -8.98
N ILE A 29 3.47 2.35 -7.86
CA ILE A 29 4.62 3.15 -7.41
C ILE A 29 5.76 3.15 -8.44
N LYS A 30 6.04 1.98 -9.03
CA LYS A 30 7.12 1.86 -10.03
C LYS A 30 6.83 2.71 -11.26
N TYR A 31 5.64 2.57 -11.84
CA TYR A 31 5.28 3.22 -13.10
C TYR A 31 4.99 4.71 -12.93
N ASP A 32 4.31 5.09 -11.86
CA ASP A 32 3.83 6.46 -11.68
C ASP A 32 4.87 7.35 -10.97
N TYR A 33 5.91 6.76 -10.37
CA TYR A 33 6.94 7.52 -9.65
C TYR A 33 8.36 7.09 -9.99
N ILE A 34 8.77 5.87 -9.63
CA ILE A 34 10.20 5.47 -9.67
C ILE A 34 10.78 5.57 -11.09
N TYR A 35 10.05 5.11 -12.10
CA TYR A 35 10.53 5.17 -13.49
C TYR A 35 10.55 6.58 -14.08
N LEU A 36 9.78 7.51 -13.49
CA LEU A 36 9.72 8.91 -13.93
C LEU A 36 10.72 9.80 -13.17
N ASN A 37 11.20 9.34 -12.01
CA ASN A 37 12.04 10.10 -11.10
C ASN A 37 13.30 9.31 -10.77
N PRO A 38 14.31 9.29 -11.67
CA PRO A 38 15.60 8.69 -11.35
C PRO A 38 16.24 9.44 -10.18
N CYS A 39 16.80 8.68 -9.24
CA CYS A 39 17.44 9.18 -8.02
C CYS A 39 18.94 8.90 -8.05
N ASP A 40 19.73 9.83 -7.52
CA ASP A 40 21.19 9.71 -7.51
C ASP A 40 21.69 8.75 -6.42
N ASN A 41 20.94 8.62 -5.32
CA ASN A 41 21.30 7.76 -4.20
C ASN A 41 20.07 7.11 -3.54
N GLY A 42 20.32 6.15 -2.64
CA GLY A 42 19.27 5.39 -1.96
C GLY A 42 18.47 6.18 -0.93
N THR A 43 19.04 7.24 -0.34
CA THR A 43 18.33 8.12 0.59
C THR A 43 17.28 8.94 -0.14
N ASP A 44 17.65 9.53 -1.29
CA ASP A 44 16.74 10.29 -2.14
C ASP A 44 15.57 9.41 -2.62
N LEU A 45 15.87 8.16 -3.00
CA LEU A 45 14.85 7.19 -3.37
C LEU A 45 13.89 6.89 -2.22
N LEU A 46 14.42 6.70 -1.01
CA LEU A 46 13.64 6.38 0.17
C LEU A 46 12.68 7.52 0.51
N GLU A 47 13.19 8.76 0.57
CA GLU A 47 12.40 9.95 0.85
C GLU A 47 11.32 10.16 -0.22
N GLY A 48 11.73 10.09 -1.49
CA GLY A 48 10.82 10.23 -2.62
C GLY A 48 9.69 9.20 -2.66
N VAL A 49 10.02 7.92 -2.39
CA VAL A 49 9.02 6.85 -2.29
C VAL A 49 8.09 7.07 -1.10
N ALA A 50 8.61 7.53 0.05
CA ALA A 50 7.80 7.82 1.22
C ALA A 50 6.79 8.94 0.94
N GLU A 51 7.22 10.01 0.28
CA GLU A 51 6.35 11.10 -0.16
C GLU A 51 5.27 10.60 -1.14
N TYR A 52 5.66 9.81 -2.14
CA TYR A 52 4.72 9.27 -3.11
C TYR A 52 3.68 8.34 -2.45
N ILE A 53 4.09 7.51 -1.49
CA ILE A 53 3.16 6.66 -0.73
C ILE A 53 2.17 7.52 0.07
N ASN A 54 2.64 8.59 0.71
CA ASN A 54 1.75 9.52 1.42
C ASN A 54 0.75 10.18 0.45
N TYR A 55 1.20 10.63 -0.71
CA TYR A 55 0.33 11.13 -1.78
C TYR A 55 -0.70 10.06 -2.22
N TYR A 56 -0.27 8.83 -2.45
CA TYR A 56 -1.16 7.72 -2.85
C TYR A 56 -2.26 7.45 -1.81
N HIS A 57 -1.92 7.52 -0.52
CA HIS A 57 -2.85 7.29 0.59
C HIS A 57 -3.82 8.45 0.84
N THR A 58 -3.48 9.66 0.38
CA THR A 58 -4.27 10.88 0.59
C THR A 58 -5.05 11.32 -0.65
N LYS A 59 -4.67 10.87 -1.85
CA LYS A 59 -5.41 11.16 -3.09
C LYS A 59 -6.74 10.40 -3.14
N THR A 60 -7.75 11.03 -3.73
CA THR A 60 -9.03 10.39 -4.05
C THR A 60 -8.87 9.54 -5.30
N HIS A 61 -9.12 8.23 -5.20
CA HIS A 61 -9.00 7.34 -6.36
C HIS A 61 -10.31 7.30 -7.15
N HIS A 62 -10.20 7.29 -8.48
CA HIS A 62 -11.37 7.36 -9.37
C HIS A 62 -12.35 6.20 -9.19
N THR A 63 -11.84 4.99 -8.91
CA THR A 63 -12.66 3.77 -8.76
C THR A 63 -13.42 3.75 -7.44
N THR A 64 -12.75 4.13 -6.34
CA THR A 64 -13.35 4.06 -4.99
C THR A 64 -14.06 5.35 -4.59
N LYS A 65 -13.79 6.47 -5.28
CA LYS A 65 -14.27 7.83 -4.96
C LYS A 65 -13.87 8.32 -3.56
N GLN A 66 -12.86 7.70 -2.96
CA GLN A 66 -12.35 8.05 -1.64
C GLN A 66 -10.84 7.79 -1.54
N THR A 67 -10.22 8.29 -0.47
CA THR A 67 -8.81 8.05 -0.17
C THR A 67 -8.61 6.68 0.49
N PRO A 68 -7.48 5.99 0.26
CA PRO A 68 -7.18 4.73 0.95
C PRO A 68 -7.20 4.88 2.48
N ASN A 69 -6.72 6.01 3.00
CA ASN A 69 -6.73 6.31 4.43
C ASN A 69 -8.16 6.36 5.00
N ASN A 70 -9.10 7.00 4.30
CA ASN A 70 -10.49 7.05 4.75
C ASN A 70 -11.12 5.66 4.74
N ARG A 71 -10.93 4.91 3.65
CA ARG A 71 -11.46 3.55 3.52
C ARG A 71 -10.92 2.62 4.62
N TYR A 72 -9.64 2.76 4.96
CA TYR A 72 -9.03 2.00 6.04
C TYR A 72 -9.67 2.35 7.39
N LYS A 73 -9.83 3.64 7.70
CA LYS A 73 -10.49 4.10 8.94
C LYS A 73 -11.92 3.56 9.06
N GLU A 74 -12.69 3.62 7.97
CA GLU A 74 -14.05 3.05 7.91
C GLU A 74 -14.05 1.55 8.17
N SER A 75 -13.13 0.80 7.55
CA SER A 75 -13.01 -0.65 7.76
C SER A 75 -12.64 -1.01 9.20
N VAL A 76 -11.78 -0.22 9.85
CA VAL A 76 -11.42 -0.41 11.26
C VAL A 76 -12.63 -0.15 12.16
N ALA A 77 -13.37 0.94 11.90
CA ALA A 77 -14.59 1.26 12.63
C ALA A 77 -15.66 0.16 12.49
N GLN A 78 -15.86 -0.37 11.28
CA GLN A 78 -16.81 -1.47 11.02
C GLN A 78 -16.43 -2.77 11.74
N LYS A 79 -15.14 -3.08 11.89
CA LYS A 79 -14.68 -4.26 12.63
C LYS A 79 -14.81 -4.12 14.15
N ALA A 80 -14.93 -2.89 14.65
CA ALA A 80 -15.08 -2.60 16.07
C ALA A 80 -16.55 -2.54 16.52
N ALA A 81 -17.49 -2.47 15.58
CA ALA A 81 -18.95 -2.52 15.80
C ALA A 81 -19.46 -3.96 15.76
#